data_AF-A0A7K1LTB8-F1
#
_entry.id   AF-A0A7K1LTB8-F1
#
_cell.length_a   1.000
_cell.length_b   1.000
_cell.length_c   1.000
_cell.angle_alpha   90.00
_cell.angle_beta   90.00
_cell.angle_gamma   90.00
#
_symmetry.space_group_name_H-M   'P 1'
#
loop_
_entity.id
_entity.type
_entity.pdbx_description
1 polymer ?
#
loop_
_entity_poly.entity_id
_entity_poly.type
_entity_poly.pdbx_seq_one_letter_code
_entity_poly.pdbx_strand_id
1 'polypeptide(L)'
;AFNQALADRLAGTPHLLLDVAGIAETIGLANWHDPGMWHLARVSCANRVLPLYADHIGRVLAAWKGKARRCLILDLDNTVWSGVIGDDGLDGIRLAEGDAVGEAHRDVQDRALQLRARGVVLAVSSKNDDAV
;
A
#
# COMPACT_ATOMS: atom_id res chain seq x y z
N ALA A 1 21.49 -6.44 7.57
CA ALA A 1 22.78 -6.27 6.84
C ALA A 1 22.62 -6.51 5.33
N PHE A 2 22.31 -7.75 4.88
CA PHE A 2 22.23 -8.06 3.44
C PHE A 2 21.15 -7.26 2.68
N ASN A 3 19.87 -7.30 3.11
CA ASN A 3 18.78 -6.61 2.40
C ASN A 3 19.01 -5.09 2.30
N GLN A 4 19.50 -4.48 3.38
CA GLN A 4 19.86 -3.05 3.39
C GLN A 4 20.97 -2.76 2.37
N ALA A 5 22.07 -3.53 2.40
CA ALA A 5 23.17 -3.35 1.45
C ALA A 5 22.74 -3.57 -0.01
N LEU A 6 21.81 -4.49 -0.26
CA LEU A 6 21.21 -4.68 -1.59
C LEU A 6 20.41 -3.44 -2.02
N ALA A 7 19.54 -2.93 -1.15
CA ALA A 7 18.76 -1.73 -1.43
C ALA A 7 19.67 -0.51 -1.70
N ASP A 8 20.69 -0.31 -0.86
CA ASP A 8 21.66 0.78 -1.01
C ASP A 8 22.43 0.67 -2.33
N ARG A 9 22.82 -0.54 -2.73
CA ARG A 9 23.53 -0.78 -4.01
C ARG A 9 22.66 -0.55 -5.23
N LEU A 10 21.35 -0.76 -5.13
CA LEU A 10 20.40 -0.53 -6.22
C LEU A 10 19.94 0.94 -6.28
N ALA A 11 20.18 1.73 -5.24
CA ALA A 11 19.83 3.15 -5.23
C ALA A 11 20.50 3.90 -6.40
N GLY A 12 19.70 4.67 -7.15
CA GLY A 12 20.15 5.40 -8.32
C GLY A 12 20.36 4.55 -9.59
N THR A 13 20.16 3.24 -9.53
CA THR A 13 20.20 2.35 -10.70
C THR A 13 18.81 2.20 -11.33
N PRO A 14 18.71 1.78 -12.61
CA PRO A 14 17.42 1.51 -13.25
C PRO A 14 16.80 0.16 -12.84
N HIS A 15 17.46 -0.60 -11.97
CA HIS A 15 16.99 -1.91 -11.55
C HIS A 15 15.80 -1.79 -10.59
N LEU A 16 14.85 -2.71 -10.72
CA LEU A 16 13.71 -2.81 -9.82
C LEU A 16 13.92 -3.95 -8.83
N LEU A 17 13.60 -3.71 -7.57
CA LEU A 17 13.68 -4.70 -6.50
C LEU A 17 12.27 -5.20 -6.16
N LEU A 18 12.07 -6.52 -6.18
CA LEU A 18 10.90 -7.16 -5.59
C LEU A 18 11.20 -7.44 -4.12
N ASP A 19 10.54 -6.75 -3.22
CA ASP A 19 10.70 -6.93 -1.77
C ASP A 19 9.96 -8.20 -1.28
N VAL A 20 10.55 -9.36 -1.54
CA VAL A 20 10.02 -10.66 -1.10
C VAL A 20 9.96 -10.75 0.43
N ALA A 21 10.93 -10.13 1.12
CA ALA A 21 10.99 -10.15 2.58
C ALA A 21 9.78 -9.41 3.18
N GLY A 22 9.45 -8.22 2.67
CA GLY A 22 8.27 -7.47 3.10
C GLY A 22 6.95 -8.18 2.80
N ILE A 23 6.85 -8.88 1.66
CA ILE A 23 5.66 -9.70 1.36
C ILE A 23 5.51 -10.85 2.37
N ALA A 24 6.61 -11.57 2.64
CA ALA A 24 6.62 -12.69 3.57
C ALA A 24 6.33 -12.24 5.02
N GLU A 25 6.83 -11.08 5.43
CA GLU A 25 6.54 -10.48 6.74
C GLU A 25 5.06 -10.10 6.88
N THR A 26 4.47 -9.51 5.84
CA THR A 26 3.05 -9.10 5.83
C THR A 26 2.10 -10.30 6.04
N ILE A 27 2.42 -11.46 5.47
CA ILE A 27 1.61 -12.69 5.60
C ILE A 27 2.02 -13.51 6.85
N GLY A 28 3.25 -13.29 7.34
CA GLY A 28 3.91 -14.08 8.36
C GLY A 28 4.70 -15.26 7.76
N LEU A 29 5.93 -15.46 8.24
CA LEU A 29 6.84 -16.51 7.75
C LEU A 29 6.28 -17.93 7.89
N ALA A 30 5.53 -18.20 8.96
CA ALA A 30 4.86 -19.48 9.17
C ALA A 30 3.81 -19.77 8.09
N ASN A 31 3.25 -18.72 7.48
CA ASN A 31 2.30 -18.84 6.38
C ASN A 31 2.95 -18.79 5.00
N TRP A 32 4.14 -18.21 4.91
CA TRP A 32 4.91 -18.09 3.68
C TRP A 32 5.49 -19.42 3.23
N HIS A 33 6.01 -20.24 4.13
CA HIS A 33 6.64 -21.52 3.78
C HIS A 33 5.72 -22.72 4.00
N ASP A 34 5.82 -23.69 3.10
CA ASP A 34 5.25 -25.03 3.26
C ASP A 34 6.40 -26.05 3.21
N PRO A 35 6.84 -26.57 4.36
CA PRO A 35 7.91 -27.56 4.40
C PRO A 35 7.59 -28.83 3.60
N GLY A 36 6.33 -29.26 3.59
CA GLY A 36 5.90 -30.43 2.82
C GLY A 36 6.12 -30.22 1.33
N MET A 37 5.67 -29.09 0.80
CA MET A 37 5.87 -28.74 -0.61
C MET A 37 7.34 -28.45 -0.95
N TRP A 38 8.13 -27.92 -0.01
CA TRP A 38 9.57 -27.76 -0.20
C TRP A 38 10.26 -29.12 -0.34
N HIS A 39 9.95 -30.10 0.51
CA HIS A 39 10.54 -31.43 0.43
C HIS A 39 10.04 -32.22 -0.78
N LEU A 40 8.77 -32.04 -1.16
CA LEU A 40 8.17 -32.73 -2.31
C LEU A 40 8.68 -32.18 -3.65
N ALA A 41 8.75 -30.85 -3.80
CA ALA A 41 8.96 -30.22 -5.11
C ALA A 41 9.80 -28.93 -5.08
N ARG A 42 10.47 -28.61 -3.97
CA ARG A 42 11.30 -27.38 -3.80
C ARG A 42 10.54 -26.09 -4.08
N VAL A 43 9.24 -26.07 -3.79
CA VAL A 43 8.42 -24.86 -3.92
C VAL A 43 8.83 -23.86 -2.83
N SER A 44 9.26 -22.67 -3.24
CA SER A 44 9.86 -21.67 -2.32
C SER A 44 8.86 -20.97 -1.40
N CYS A 45 7.57 -20.96 -1.75
CA CYS A 45 6.49 -20.41 -0.93
C CYS A 45 5.24 -21.28 -1.01
N ALA A 46 4.37 -21.19 -0.01
CA ALA A 46 3.14 -21.95 0.06
C ALA A 46 2.21 -21.59 -1.12
N ASN A 47 1.52 -22.58 -1.67
CA ASN A 47 0.64 -22.37 -2.83
C ASN A 47 -0.42 -21.28 -2.61
N ARG A 48 -0.91 -21.14 -1.36
CA ARG A 48 -1.87 -20.09 -0.97
C ARG A 48 -1.34 -18.66 -1.14
N VAL A 49 -0.02 -18.48 -1.14
CA VAL A 49 0.66 -17.19 -1.27
C VAL A 49 0.92 -16.84 -2.74
N LEU A 50 0.92 -17.82 -3.64
CA LEU A 50 1.24 -17.62 -5.06
C LEU A 50 0.43 -16.49 -5.73
N PRO A 51 -0.89 -16.31 -5.49
CA PRO A 51 -1.63 -15.20 -6.09
C PRO A 51 -1.09 -13.83 -5.68
N LEU A 52 -0.79 -13.63 -4.39
CA LEU A 52 -0.23 -12.37 -3.90
C LEU A 52 1.19 -12.16 -4.44
N TYR A 53 2.02 -13.21 -4.42
CA TYR A 53 3.38 -13.13 -4.93
C TYR A 53 3.41 -12.79 -6.43
N ALA A 54 2.54 -13.42 -7.22
CA ALA A 54 2.36 -13.15 -8.64
C ALA A 54 1.87 -11.72 -8.91
N ASP A 55 0.94 -11.21 -8.09
CA ASP A 55 0.49 -9.81 -8.19
C ASP A 55 1.66 -8.84 -7.97
N HIS A 56 2.50 -9.06 -6.97
CA HIS A 56 3.67 -8.22 -6.72
C HIS A 56 4.71 -8.30 -7.85
N ILE A 57 4.95 -9.48 -8.44
CA ILE A 57 5.76 -9.61 -9.66
C ILE A 57 5.13 -8.80 -10.80
N GLY A 58 3.82 -8.91 -11.00
CA GLY A 58 3.06 -8.17 -12.01
C GLY A 58 3.22 -6.65 -11.86
N ARG A 59 3.20 -6.13 -10.63
CA ARG A 59 3.43 -4.71 -10.33
C ARG A 59 4.84 -4.26 -10.73
N VAL A 60 5.87 -5.06 -10.44
CA VAL A 60 7.25 -4.76 -10.85
C VAL A 60 7.38 -4.76 -12.38
N LEU A 61 6.79 -5.74 -13.06
CA LEU A 61 6.77 -5.81 -14.52
C LEU A 61 6.01 -4.63 -15.14
N ALA A 62 4.88 -4.24 -14.55
CA ALA A 62 4.11 -3.08 -14.98
C ALA A 62 4.93 -1.78 -14.83
N ALA A 63 5.63 -1.61 -13.70
CA ALA A 63 6.52 -0.48 -13.48
C ALA A 63 7.65 -0.46 -14.51
N TRP A 64 8.29 -1.60 -14.78
CA TRP A 64 9.32 -1.73 -15.82
C TRP A 64 8.81 -1.36 -17.22
N LYS A 65 7.54 -1.67 -17.52
CA LYS A 65 6.86 -1.31 -18.78
C LYS A 65 6.31 0.12 -18.80
N GLY A 66 6.62 0.95 -17.79
CA GLY A 66 6.12 2.33 -17.70
C GLY A 66 4.63 2.46 -17.39
N LYS A 67 3.98 1.37 -16.96
CA LYS A 67 2.55 1.28 -16.61
C LYS A 67 2.30 1.43 -15.11
N ALA A 68 3.24 2.04 -14.39
CA ALA A 68 3.03 2.40 -12.99
C ALA A 68 1.84 3.36 -12.84
N ARG A 69 1.08 3.22 -11.76
CA ARG A 69 -0.02 4.13 -11.43
C ARG A 69 0.55 5.51 -11.11
N ARG A 70 -0.04 6.56 -11.68
CA ARG A 70 0.43 7.95 -11.53
C ARG A 70 -0.56 8.88 -10.83
N CYS A 71 -1.78 8.39 -10.56
CA CYS A 71 -2.82 9.14 -9.88
C CYS A 71 -3.50 8.24 -8.85
N LEU A 72 -3.76 8.79 -7.67
CA LEU A 72 -4.61 8.22 -6.63
C LEU A 72 -5.84 9.13 -6.52
N ILE A 73 -7.00 8.58 -6.84
CA ILE A 73 -8.28 9.27 -6.70
C ILE A 73 -8.92 8.77 -5.40
N LEU A 74 -9.27 9.69 -4.52
CA LEU A 74 -9.84 9.42 -3.21
C LEU A 74 -11.28 9.92 -3.15
N ASP A 75 -12.15 9.13 -2.53
CA ASP A 75 -13.38 9.66 -1.94
C ASP A 75 -13.03 10.43 -0.65
N LEU A 76 -13.99 11.14 -0.07
CA LEU A 76 -13.81 11.92 1.15
C LEU A 76 -14.46 11.21 2.35
N ASP A 77 -15.78 11.19 2.40
CA ASP A 77 -16.56 10.65 3.51
C ASP A 77 -16.27 9.16 3.73
N ASN A 78 -15.99 8.79 4.98
CA ASN A 78 -15.56 7.44 5.39
C ASN A 78 -14.33 6.89 4.65
N THR A 79 -13.56 7.76 4.00
CA THR A 79 -12.32 7.40 3.29
C THR A 79 -11.15 8.21 3.84
N VAL A 80 -11.16 9.53 3.63
CA VAL A 80 -10.13 10.46 4.12
C VAL A 80 -10.41 10.84 5.57
N TRP A 81 -11.67 10.81 6.00
CA TRP A 81 -12.10 11.01 7.37
C TRP A 81 -13.30 10.13 7.71
N SER A 82 -13.66 10.05 8.98
CA SER A 82 -14.90 9.38 9.43
C SER A 82 -16.05 10.38 9.51
N GLY A 83 -17.24 9.92 9.12
CA GLY A 83 -18.45 10.74 9.07
C GLY A 83 -18.82 11.17 7.64
N VAL A 84 -19.99 11.78 7.52
CA VAL A 84 -20.52 12.36 6.28
C VAL A 84 -20.63 13.87 6.48
N ILE A 85 -19.77 14.66 5.82
CA ILE A 85 -19.68 16.10 6.10
C ILE A 85 -21.00 16.86 5.88
N GLY A 86 -21.82 16.41 4.92
CA GLY A 86 -23.13 17.00 4.65
C GLY A 86 -24.16 16.79 5.77
N ASP A 87 -24.02 15.70 6.53
CA ASP A 87 -24.95 15.34 7.62
C ASP A 87 -24.39 15.77 8.99
N ASP A 88 -23.10 15.53 9.21
CA ASP A 88 -22.43 15.71 10.50
C ASP A 88 -21.84 17.12 10.68
N GLY A 89 -21.65 17.85 9.58
CA GLY A 89 -20.93 19.13 9.57
C GLY A 89 -19.43 18.98 9.88
N LEU A 90 -18.68 20.07 9.76
CA LEU A 90 -17.23 20.09 10.02
C LEU A 90 -16.88 19.65 11.45
N ASP A 91 -17.66 20.08 12.45
CA ASP A 91 -17.44 19.73 13.86
C ASP A 91 -17.69 18.24 14.16
N GLY A 92 -18.44 17.56 13.30
CA GLY A 92 -18.71 16.12 13.41
C GLY A 92 -17.61 15.24 12.81
N ILE A 93 -16.71 15.80 12.00
CA ILE A 93 -15.60 15.07 11.40
C ILE A 93 -14.51 14.78 12.43
N ARG A 94 -14.25 13.49 12.67
CA ARG A 94 -13.29 13.05 13.68
C ARG A 94 -11.92 12.77 13.09
N LEU A 95 -10.98 13.66 13.36
CA LEU A 95 -9.57 13.54 12.98
C LEU A 95 -8.59 13.83 14.14
N ALA A 96 -9.09 13.92 15.38
CA ALA A 96 -8.32 14.33 16.55
C ALA A 96 -7.41 13.20 17.09
N GLU A 97 -6.30 13.57 17.74
CA GLU A 97 -5.45 12.62 18.48
C GLU A 97 -6.21 12.05 19.68
N GLY A 98 -6.05 10.74 19.95
CA GLY A 98 -6.77 10.04 21.01
C GLY A 98 -8.09 9.39 20.57
N ASP A 99 -8.50 9.52 19.30
CA ASP A 99 -9.57 8.72 18.68
C ASP A 99 -8.96 7.71 17.71
N ALA A 100 -9.10 6.42 18.00
CA ALA A 100 -8.55 5.34 17.19
C ALA A 100 -9.05 5.37 15.72
N VAL A 101 -10.29 5.81 15.48
CA VAL A 101 -10.83 5.91 14.12
C VAL A 101 -10.23 7.11 13.39
N GLY A 102 -10.16 8.27 14.05
CA GLY A 102 -9.53 9.46 13.50
C GLY A 102 -8.05 9.22 13.17
N GLU A 103 -7.34 8.53 14.06
CA GLU A 103 -5.95 8.08 13.85
C GLU A 103 -5.79 7.22 12.60
N ALA A 104 -6.66 6.22 12.41
CA ALA A 104 -6.62 5.36 11.23
C ALA A 104 -6.82 6.15 9.92
N HIS A 105 -7.71 7.15 9.90
CA HIS A 105 -7.89 8.02 8.74
C HIS A 105 -6.68 8.93 8.50
N ARG A 106 -6.02 9.43 9.56
CA ARG A 106 -4.76 10.18 9.40
C ARG A 106 -3.65 9.32 8.80
N ASP A 107 -3.55 8.04 9.17
CA ASP A 107 -2.58 7.13 8.53
C ASP A 107 -2.84 7.00 7.02
N VAL A 108 -4.10 6.98 6.59
CA VAL A 108 -4.48 7.00 5.16
C VAL A 108 -4.03 8.30 4.49
N GLN A 109 -4.28 9.45 5.14
CA GLN A 109 -3.86 10.77 4.65
C GLN A 109 -2.33 10.85 4.50
N ASP A 110 -1.59 10.44 5.52
CA ASP A 110 -0.13 10.43 5.52
C ASP A 110 0.40 9.53 4.41
N ARG A 111 -0.24 8.36 4.19
CA ARG A 111 0.16 7.46 3.11
C ARG A 111 -0.09 8.08 1.73
N ALA A 112 -1.21 8.78 1.54
CA ALA A 112 -1.49 9.50 0.31
C ALA A 112 -0.48 10.65 0.07
N LEU A 113 -0.14 11.41 1.11
CA LEU A 113 0.87 12.46 1.04
C LEU A 113 2.27 11.91 0.73
N GLN A 114 2.64 10.77 1.30
CA GLN A 114 3.89 10.09 0.97
C GLN A 114 3.95 9.63 -0.50
N LEU A 115 2.81 9.27 -1.11
CA LEU A 115 2.73 8.97 -2.55
C LEU A 115 2.87 10.25 -3.37
N ARG A 116 2.22 11.35 -2.95
CA ARG A 116 2.35 12.66 -3.58
C ARG A 116 3.81 13.15 -3.59
N ALA A 117 4.52 13.00 -2.48
CA ALA A 117 5.93 13.35 -2.39
C ALA A 117 6.82 12.57 -3.38
N ARG A 118 6.35 11.42 -3.88
CA ARG A 118 7.00 10.60 -4.91
C ARG A 118 6.50 10.89 -6.33
N GLY A 119 5.66 11.91 -6.52
CA GLY A 119 5.16 12.35 -7.82
C GLY A 119 3.82 11.74 -8.26
N VAL A 120 3.10 11.04 -7.36
CA VAL A 120 1.72 10.60 -7.63
C VAL A 120 0.78 11.78 -7.50
N VAL A 121 -0.08 12.00 -8.50
CA VAL A 121 -1.14 13.02 -8.44
C VAL A 121 -2.22 12.55 -7.48
N LEU A 122 -2.67 13.42 -6.58
CA LEU A 122 -3.86 13.18 -5.77
C LEU A 122 -5.04 13.92 -6.39
N ALA A 123 -6.17 13.25 -6.51
CA ALA A 123 -7.43 13.83 -6.94
C ALA A 123 -8.55 13.38 -6.00
N VAL A 124 -9.60 14.18 -5.93
CA VAL A 124 -10.81 13.85 -5.17
C VAL A 124 -11.93 13.51 -6.16
N SER A 125 -12.70 12.48 -5.84
CA SER A 125 -13.95 12.15 -6.53
C SER A 125 -14.96 11.74 -5.47
N SER A 126 -15.69 12.73 -4.96
CA SER A 126 -16.69 12.52 -3.91
C SER A 126 -18.03 13.15 -4.27
N LYS A 127 -19.06 12.76 -3.54
CA LYS A 127 -20.43 13.28 -3.69
C LYS A 127 -20.68 14.37 -2.63
N ASN A 128 -19.82 15.38 -2.60
CA ASN A 128 -19.98 16.58 -1.79
C ASN A 128 -20.10 17.81 -2.70
N ASP A 129 -20.73 18.86 -2.20
CA ASP A 129 -20.76 20.15 -2.88
C ASP A 129 -19.47 20.91 -2.59
N ASP A 130 -18.79 21.45 -3.61
CA ASP A 130 -17.49 22.15 -3.49
C ASP A 130 -17.49 23.33 -2.50
N ALA A 131 -18.67 23.85 -2.16
CA ALA A 131 -18.84 24.97 -1.24
C ALA A 131 -18.81 24.55 0.25
N VAL A 132 -18.86 23.24 0.53
CA VAL A 132 -18.88 22.65 1.87
C VAL A 132 -17.52 22.02 2.17
#